data_AF-A0A9W7HKF7-F1
#
_entry.id   AF-A0A9W7HKF7-F1
#
_cell.length_a   1.000
_cell.length_b   1.000
_cell.length_c   1.000
_cell.angle_alpha   90.00
_cell.angle_beta   90.00
_cell.angle_gamma   90.00
#
_symmetry.space_group_name_H-M   'P 1'
#
loop_
_entity.id
_entity.type
_entity.pdbx_description
1 polymer ?
#
loop_
_entity_poly.entity_id
_entity_poly.type
_entity_poly.pdbx_seq_one_letter_code
_entity_poly.pdbx_strand_id
1 'polypeptide(L)'
;MICGHGNGCYADNGHGTRDDKIRVNSIAPGLFKSEITQELMKKEWLTNVAMRMVPLRTFGTTDPALTSVIKYMIHDSSEYVTGNVFIVDAGTTLPGVPIFSSL
;
A
#
# COMPACT_ATOMS: atom_id res chain seq x y z
N MET A 1 -8.55 -4.23 16.42
CA MET A 1 -7.47 -3.31 16.84
C MET A 1 -8.07 -2.31 17.80
N ILE A 2 -7.79 -2.44 19.10
CA ILE A 2 -8.18 -1.45 20.11
C ILE A 2 -6.87 -0.73 20.48
N CYS A 3 -6.67 0.50 20.01
CA CYS A 3 -5.50 1.28 20.42
C CYS A 3 -5.88 2.11 21.65
N GLY A 4 -5.40 1.69 22.82
CA GLY A 4 -5.50 2.46 24.06
C GLY A 4 -4.49 3.61 24.05
N HIS A 5 -4.90 4.78 24.53
CA HIS A 5 -4.03 5.94 24.68
C HIS A 5 -2.80 5.58 25.53
N GLY A 6 -1.61 5.62 24.92
CA GLY A 6 -0.33 5.72 25.64
C GLY A 6 0.61 4.52 25.60
N ASN A 7 0.17 3.29 25.28
CA ASN A 7 0.99 2.07 25.50
C ASN A 7 1.11 1.10 24.32
N GLY A 8 0.91 1.55 23.07
CA GLY A 8 0.96 0.68 21.89
C GLY A 8 -0.38 -0.02 21.60
N CYS A 9 -0.51 -0.56 20.38
CA CYS A 9 -1.74 -1.24 19.96
C CYS A 9 -1.66 -2.73 20.30
N TYR A 10 -2.61 -3.21 21.11
CA TYR A 10 -2.72 -4.61 21.50
C TYR A 10 -3.83 -5.32 20.70
N ALA A 11 -3.67 -6.61 20.47
CA ALA A 11 -4.68 -7.48 19.90
C ALA A 11 -5.37 -8.17 21.08
N ASP A 12 -6.64 -7.87 21.27
CA ASP A 12 -7.45 -8.57 22.25
C ASP A 12 -7.83 -9.94 21.68
N ASN A 13 -7.21 -11.00 22.21
CA ASN A 13 -7.45 -12.39 21.81
C ASN A 13 -8.30 -13.17 22.85
N GLY A 14 -9.17 -12.50 23.62
CA GLY A 14 -10.21 -13.16 24.43
C GLY A 14 -9.73 -14.04 25.61
N HIS A 15 -8.42 -14.19 25.79
CA HIS A 15 -7.79 -14.90 26.88
C HIS A 15 -6.59 -14.09 27.36
N GLY A 16 -6.74 -13.40 28.50
CA GLY A 16 -5.67 -12.79 29.30
C GLY A 16 -4.61 -12.00 28.53
N THR A 17 -4.66 -10.67 28.62
CA THR A 17 -3.68 -9.69 28.09
C THR A 17 -2.25 -10.25 28.03
N ARG A 18 -1.88 -10.81 26.88
CA ARG A 18 -0.49 -11.04 26.52
C ARG A 18 -0.01 -9.76 25.86
N ASP A 19 1.13 -9.26 26.31
CA ASP A 19 1.87 -8.18 25.66
C ASP A 19 2.41 -8.66 24.31
N ASP A 20 1.52 -8.98 23.38
CA ASP A 20 1.87 -9.42 22.04
C ASP A 20 2.41 -8.20 21.28
N LYS A 21 3.70 -8.21 20.95
CA LYS A 21 4.36 -7.16 20.15
C LYS A 21 3.77 -7.14 18.75
N ILE A 22 2.79 -6.26 18.54
CA ILE A 22 2.12 -6.10 17.24
C ILE A 22 2.85 -5.06 16.40
N ARG A 23 3.15 -5.44 15.17
CA ARG A 23 3.71 -4.55 14.16
C ARG A 23 2.57 -3.91 13.38
N VAL A 24 2.67 -2.60 13.16
CA VAL A 24 1.66 -1.83 12.41
C VAL A 24 2.38 -1.11 11.29
N ASN A 25 1.95 -1.33 10.05
CA ASN A 25 2.46 -0.64 8.87
C ASN A 25 1.28 -0.24 7.97
N SER A 26 1.52 0.71 7.08
CA SER A 26 0.57 1.14 6.06
C SER A 26 1.09 0.79 4.67
N ILE A 27 0.19 0.53 3.72
CA ILE A 27 0.52 0.40 2.31
C ILE A 27 -0.19 1.53 1.57
N ALA A 28 0.57 2.29 0.78
CA ALA A 28 0.07 3.31 -0.13
C ALA A 28 0.13 2.76 -1.57
N PRO A 29 -0.96 2.13 -2.05
CA PRO A 29 -1.02 1.62 -3.40
C PRO A 29 -1.19 2.75 -4.44
N GLY A 30 -0.56 2.60 -5.61
CA GLY A 30 -0.87 3.38 -6.83
C GLY A 30 -2.16 2.94 -7.53
N LEU A 31 -2.19 3.05 -8.86
CA LEU A 31 -3.31 2.56 -9.67
C LEU A 31 -3.28 1.02 -9.76
N PHE A 32 -4.21 0.37 -9.07
CA PHE A 32 -4.42 -1.08 -9.13
C PHE A 32 -5.72 -1.44 -9.81
N LYS A 33 -5.75 -2.62 -10.45
CA LYS A 33 -6.99 -3.25 -10.93
C LYS A 33 -7.77 -3.82 -9.74
N SER A 34 -8.91 -3.22 -9.42
CA SER A 34 -9.90 -3.72 -8.46
C SER A 34 -11.31 -3.48 -9.00
N GLU A 35 -12.33 -4.09 -8.39
CA GLU A 35 -13.74 -3.88 -8.77
C GLU A 35 -14.12 -2.39 -8.80
N ILE A 36 -13.55 -1.58 -7.89
CA ILE A 36 -13.81 -0.14 -7.81
C ILE A 36 -13.13 0.62 -8.96
N THR A 37 -11.93 0.23 -9.37
CA THR A 37 -11.14 0.94 -10.39
C THR A 37 -11.31 0.38 -11.80
N GLN A 38 -12.04 -0.72 -11.97
CA GLN A 38 -12.25 -1.40 -13.26
C GLN A 38 -12.82 -0.46 -14.33
N GLU A 39 -13.88 0.29 -14.01
CA GLU A 39 -14.49 1.25 -14.96
C GLU A 39 -13.54 2.41 -15.30
N LEU A 40 -12.73 2.84 -14.34
CA LEU A 40 -11.75 3.89 -14.53
C LEU A 40 -10.63 3.43 -15.48
N MET A 41 -10.19 2.18 -15.36
CA MET A 41 -9.15 1.58 -16.21
C MET A 41 -9.60 1.24 -17.63
N LYS A 42 -10.90 1.18 -17.91
CA LYS A 42 -11.43 1.08 -19.28
C LYS A 42 -11.26 2.37 -20.09
N LYS A 43 -11.00 3.51 -19.43
CA LYS A 43 -10.81 4.78 -20.11
C LYS A 43 -9.43 4.83 -20.75
N GLU A 44 -9.40 4.80 -22.08
CA GLU A 44 -8.17 4.78 -22.88
C GLU A 44 -7.21 5.94 -22.57
N TRP A 45 -7.75 7.14 -22.29
CA TRP A 45 -6.93 8.28 -21.89
C TRP A 45 -6.16 8.04 -20.60
N LEU A 46 -6.73 7.33 -19.62
CA LEU A 46 -6.07 7.01 -18.36
C LEU A 46 -4.94 6.02 -18.59
N THR A 47 -5.18 5.02 -19.43
CA THR A 47 -4.15 4.07 -19.86
C THR A 47 -2.97 4.79 -20.51
N ASN A 48 -3.24 5.69 -21.44
CA ASN A 48 -2.20 6.46 -22.14
C ASN A 48 -1.41 7.37 -21.20
N VAL A 49 -2.09 8.01 -20.24
CA VAL A 49 -1.46 8.87 -19.23
C VAL A 49 -0.58 8.05 -18.28
N ALA A 50 -1.12 6.95 -17.75
CA ALA A 50 -0.38 6.08 -16.83
C ALA A 50 0.86 5.47 -17.50
N MET A 51 0.77 5.01 -18.75
CA MET A 51 1.92 4.47 -19.49
C MET A 51 3.05 5.48 -19.70
N ARG A 52 2.76 6.78 -19.68
CA ARG A 52 3.76 7.86 -19.82
C ARG A 52 4.35 8.29 -18.49
N MET A 53 3.56 8.26 -17.42
CA MET A 53 3.96 8.80 -16.11
C MET A 53 4.50 7.73 -15.15
N VAL A 54 3.99 6.50 -15.23
CA VAL A 54 4.38 5.40 -14.33
C VAL A 54 5.72 4.83 -14.81
N PRO A 55 6.79 4.85 -13.99
CA PRO A 55 8.11 4.38 -14.41
C PRO A 55 8.14 2.94 -14.91
N LEU A 56 7.43 2.03 -14.23
CA LEU A 56 7.35 0.62 -14.67
C LEU A 56 6.34 0.37 -15.79
N ARG A 57 5.64 1.42 -16.27
CA ARG A 57 4.68 1.36 -17.39
C ARG A 57 3.70 0.20 -17.26
N THR A 58 3.21 -0.02 -16.05
CA THR A 58 2.30 -1.11 -15.73
C THR A 58 1.31 -0.67 -14.67
N PHE A 59 0.16 -1.32 -14.66
CA PHE A 59 -0.79 -1.22 -13.56
C PHE A 59 -0.51 -2.33 -12.57
N GLY A 60 -0.47 -2.00 -11.29
CA GLY A 60 -0.38 -3.00 -10.24
C GLY A 60 -1.58 -3.96 -10.32
N THR A 61 -1.33 -5.25 -10.16
CA THR A 61 -2.36 -6.24 -9.86
C THR A 61 -2.33 -6.55 -8.37
N THR A 62 -3.46 -6.90 -7.77
CA THR A 62 -3.53 -7.28 -6.36
C THR A 62 -2.50 -8.38 -6.04
N ASP A 63 -2.40 -9.37 -6.93
CA ASP A 63 -1.37 -10.42 -6.90
C ASP A 63 -0.50 -10.31 -8.18
N PRO A 64 0.84 -10.22 -8.09
CA PRO A 64 1.68 -10.34 -6.90
C PRO A 64 1.99 -9.02 -6.17
N ALA A 65 1.63 -7.86 -6.72
CA ALA A 65 2.23 -6.60 -6.25
C ALA A 65 1.82 -6.22 -4.82
N LEU A 66 0.56 -6.37 -4.43
CA LEU A 66 0.11 -6.08 -3.07
C LEU A 66 0.33 -7.27 -2.13
N THR A 67 -0.01 -8.48 -2.60
CA THR A 67 0.12 -9.73 -1.82
C THR A 67 1.56 -10.00 -1.38
N SER A 68 2.57 -9.69 -2.20
CA SER A 68 3.98 -9.92 -1.85
C SER A 68 4.44 -9.00 -0.72
N VAL A 69 4.01 -7.75 -0.71
CA VAL A 69 4.32 -6.80 0.36
C VAL A 69 3.61 -7.20 1.65
N ILE A 70 2.35 -7.62 1.57
CA ILE A 70 1.62 -8.16 2.72
C ILE A 70 2.32 -9.41 3.27
N LYS A 71 2.75 -10.34 2.40
CA LYS A 71 3.52 -11.53 2.79
C LYS A 71 4.79 -11.15 3.54
N TYR A 72 5.54 -10.17 3.04
CA TYR A 72 6.70 -9.64 3.76
C TYR A 72 6.31 -9.08 5.13
N MET A 73 5.25 -8.27 5.21
CA MET A 73 4.79 -7.64 6.45
C MET A 73 4.31 -8.63 7.51
N ILE A 74 3.75 -9.78 7.14
CA ILE A 74 3.33 -10.80 8.11
C ILE A 74 4.49 -11.74 8.50
N HIS A 75 5.51 -11.84 7.66
CA HIS A 75 6.64 -12.74 7.86
C HIS A 75 7.69 -12.16 8.82
N ASP A 76 8.43 -13.05 9.49
CA ASP A 76 9.47 -12.71 10.48
C ASP A 76 10.61 -11.87 9.89
N SER A 77 10.81 -11.92 8.58
CA SER A 77 11.77 -11.04 7.87
C SER A 77 11.49 -9.55 8.05
N SER A 78 10.30 -9.18 8.53
CA SER A 78 9.90 -7.80 8.82
C SER A 78 9.81 -7.51 10.32
N GLU A 79 10.45 -8.31 11.18
CA GLU A 79 10.37 -8.20 12.65
C GLU A 79 10.75 -6.81 13.20
N TYR A 80 11.70 -6.12 12.54
CA TYR A 80 12.14 -4.76 12.90
C TYR A 80 11.35 -3.65 12.20
N VAL A 81 10.36 -4.01 11.37
CA VAL A 81 9.65 -3.08 10.50
C VAL A 81 8.24 -2.83 11.03
N THR A 82 8.08 -1.68 11.66
CA THR A 82 6.81 -1.13 12.17
C THR A 82 6.82 0.39 12.04
N GLY A 83 5.64 1.01 11.95
CA GLY A 83 5.46 2.46 11.82
C GLY A 83 5.75 3.03 10.43
N ASN A 84 5.89 2.18 9.40
CA ASN A 84 6.27 2.62 8.06
C ASN A 84 5.07 2.70 7.10
N VAL A 85 5.22 3.53 6.06
CA VAL A 85 4.34 3.58 4.90
C VAL A 85 5.08 2.99 3.70
N PHE A 86 4.57 1.88 3.17
CA PHE A 86 5.11 1.22 1.99
C PHE A 86 4.41 1.73 0.75
N ILE A 87 5.14 2.48 -0.08
CA ILE A 87 4.62 2.96 -1.37
C ILE A 87 4.74 1.82 -2.38
N VAL A 88 3.60 1.38 -2.90
CA VAL A 88 3.49 0.27 -3.86
C VAL A 88 2.72 0.77 -5.07
N ASP A 89 3.35 1.60 -5.89
CA ASP A 89 2.65 2.37 -6.93
C ASP A 89 3.35 2.32 -8.29
N ALA A 90 4.21 1.32 -8.50
CA ALA A 90 5.02 1.17 -9.70
C ALA A 90 5.96 2.37 -10.00
N GLY A 91 6.29 3.14 -8.95
CA GLY A 91 7.21 4.27 -8.99
C GLY A 91 6.54 5.61 -9.26
N THR A 92 5.21 5.68 -9.28
CA THR A 92 4.44 6.90 -9.65
C THR A 92 4.75 8.10 -8.75
N THR A 93 5.06 7.87 -7.47
CA THR A 93 5.35 8.93 -6.50
C THR A 93 6.69 9.62 -6.76
N LEU A 94 7.69 8.92 -7.29
CA LEU A 94 9.04 9.45 -7.50
C LEU A 94 9.17 10.55 -8.57
N PRO A 95 8.61 10.40 -9.79
CA PRO A 95 8.79 11.38 -10.85
C PRO A 95 8.08 12.71 -10.59
N GLY A 96 7.45 12.93 -9.43
CA GLY A 96 6.86 14.19 -9.02
C GLY A 96 6.00 14.76 -10.16
N VAL A 97 4.94 14.05 -10.54
CA VAL A 97 4.19 14.35 -11.76
C VAL A 97 3.87 15.85 -11.80
N PRO A 98 4.22 16.57 -12.88
CA PRO A 98 3.89 17.98 -13.06
C PRO A 98 2.42 18.11 -13.46
N ILE A 99 1.49 17.63 -12.63
CA ILE A 99 0.04 17.80 -12.87
C ILE A 99 -0.41 19.25 -12.65
N PHE A 100 0.48 20.11 -12.13
CA PHE A 100 0.25 21.54 -11.89
C PHE A 100 1.21 22.48 -12.64
N SER A 101 2.13 21.98 -13.48
CA SER A 101 3.09 22.87 -14.16
C SER A 101 2.52 23.58 -15.40
N SER A 102 1.20 23.77 -15.47
CA SER A 102 0.53 24.45 -16.59
C SER A 102 -0.62 25.36 -16.16
N LEU A 103 -0.75 25.68 -14.87
CA LEU A 103 -1.70 26.69 -14.38
C LEU A 103 -0.96 27.96 -13.96
#